data_AF-A0A8D8C9F6-F1
#
_entry.id   AF-A0A8D8C9F6-F1
#
_cell.length_a   1.000
_cell.length_b   1.000
_cell.length_c   1.000
_cell.angle_alpha   90.00
_cell.angle_beta   90.00
_cell.angle_gamma   90.00
#
_symmetry.space_group_name_H-M   'P 1'
#
loop_
_entity.id
_entity.type
_entity.pdbx_description
1 polymer ?
#
loop_
_entity_poly.entity_id
_entity_poly.type
_entity_poly.pdbx_seq_one_letter_code
_entity_poly.pdbx_strand_id
1 'polypeptide(L)'
;MSNFPYQVSTQNGHRAQAPATRNRPPPPPPPVQRPPPPQPPSPGTTEHDAVNQRFLERLEPEQAQCLSCGGTFSKETIAEVIRHYADAPHPQFYSACLYCGGKCHRYRDGKGIQVYHDCYRSTNKLDQ
;
A
#
# COMPACT_ATOMS: atom_id res chain seq x y z
N MET A 1 -24.47 -17.83 66.38
CA MET A 1 -24.32 -18.84 65.31
C MET A 1 -23.12 -18.41 64.48
N SER A 2 -21.98 -19.08 64.37
CA SER A 2 -21.49 -20.36 64.89
C SER A 2 -19.95 -20.40 64.74
N ASN A 3 -19.27 -20.93 65.77
CA ASN A 3 -18.06 -21.75 65.81
C ASN A 3 -16.80 -21.48 64.93
N PHE A 4 -15.77 -20.96 65.60
CA PHE A 4 -14.33 -21.36 65.64
C PHE A 4 -14.06 -22.91 65.63
N PRO A 5 -12.81 -23.49 65.66
CA PRO A 5 -11.41 -22.98 65.51
C PRO A 5 -10.31 -24.00 64.95
N TYR A 6 -9.01 -23.62 65.02
CA TYR A 6 -7.73 -24.42 65.12
C TYR A 6 -7.26 -25.29 63.91
N GLN A 7 -5.98 -25.60 63.64
CA GLN A 7 -4.61 -25.08 63.88
C GLN A 7 -3.56 -26.06 63.27
N VAL A 8 -2.30 -25.59 63.13
CA VAL A 8 -1.03 -26.33 63.41
C VAL A 8 -0.42 -27.30 62.36
N SER A 9 0.71 -26.82 61.83
CA SER A 9 2.08 -27.38 61.89
C SER A 9 2.57 -28.56 61.02
N THR A 10 3.62 -28.19 60.26
CA THR A 10 4.99 -28.77 60.23
C THR A 10 5.37 -29.96 59.33
N GLN A 11 6.64 -29.85 58.88
CA GLN A 11 7.66 -30.84 58.47
C GLN A 11 7.87 -31.00 56.94
N ASN A 12 9.01 -30.59 56.36
CA ASN A 12 10.42 -31.02 56.49
C ASN A 12 10.74 -32.42 55.95
N GLY A 13 11.72 -32.46 55.01
CA GLY A 13 12.58 -33.62 54.68
C GLY A 13 11.94 -34.67 53.76
N HIS A 14 12.60 -35.33 52.82
CA HIS A 14 14.02 -35.62 52.64
C HIS A 14 14.36 -35.98 51.17
N ARG A 15 15.43 -35.36 50.66
CA ARG A 15 16.55 -35.94 49.89
C ARG A 15 16.39 -37.35 49.30
N ALA A 16 16.59 -37.44 47.98
CA ALA A 16 17.48 -38.44 47.40
C ALA A 16 18.42 -37.75 46.39
N GLN A 17 19.67 -37.53 46.81
CA GLN A 17 20.78 -37.31 45.89
C GLN A 17 21.13 -38.66 45.27
N ALA A 18 21.17 -38.74 43.94
CA ALA A 18 21.87 -39.80 43.22
C ALA A 18 23.24 -39.26 42.72
N PRO A 19 24.31 -40.07 42.79
CA PRO A 19 25.68 -39.61 42.58
C PRO A 19 26.06 -39.45 41.10
N ALA A 20 27.20 -38.79 40.89
CA ALA A 20 27.71 -38.30 39.63
C ALA A 20 28.19 -39.37 38.62
N THR A 21 28.27 -38.90 37.37
CA THR A 21 29.11 -39.34 36.23
C THR A 21 28.54 -40.35 35.24
N ARG A 22 28.26 -39.89 34.01
CA ARG A 22 28.90 -40.46 32.81
C ARG A 22 28.80 -39.50 31.63
N ASN A 23 29.96 -39.16 31.08
CA ASN A 23 30.17 -38.64 29.74
C ASN A 23 29.15 -39.25 28.75
N ARG A 24 28.16 -38.47 28.30
CA ARG A 24 27.46 -38.75 27.05
C ARG A 24 28.05 -37.82 25.98
N PRO A 25 28.55 -38.35 24.85
CA PRO A 25 28.91 -37.49 23.74
C PRO A 25 27.65 -36.73 23.27
N PRO A 26 27.81 -35.49 22.76
CA PRO A 26 26.70 -34.75 22.18
C PRO A 26 26.09 -35.55 21.02
N PRO A 27 24.78 -35.38 20.74
CA PRO A 27 24.16 -35.97 19.57
C PRO A 27 24.85 -35.48 18.29
N PRO A 28 24.90 -36.29 17.22
CA PRO A 28 25.48 -35.87 15.95
C PRO A 28 24.68 -34.72 15.33
N PRO A 29 25.32 -33.84 14.54
CA PRO A 29 24.62 -32.80 13.80
C PRO A 29 23.64 -33.41 12.78
N PRO A 30 22.54 -32.72 12.44
CA PRO A 30 21.62 -33.17 11.40
C PRO A 30 22.34 -33.25 10.04
N PRO A 31 21.90 -34.16 9.14
CA PRO A 31 22.46 -34.26 7.81
C PRO A 31 22.23 -32.95 7.04
N VAL A 32 23.32 -32.36 6.54
CA VAL A 32 23.25 -31.20 5.65
C VAL A 32 22.64 -31.66 4.33
N GLN A 33 21.37 -31.32 4.10
CA GLN A 33 20.77 -31.45 2.77
C GLN A 33 21.47 -30.45 1.85
N ARG A 34 22.27 -30.97 0.91
CA ARG A 34 22.82 -30.16 -0.17
C ARG A 34 21.67 -29.74 -1.10
N PRO A 35 21.63 -28.49 -1.56
CA PRO A 35 20.68 -28.08 -2.59
C PRO A 35 20.85 -28.98 -3.83
N PRO A 36 19.76 -29.35 -4.52
CA PRO A 36 19.87 -30.03 -5.79
C PRO A 36 20.68 -29.17 -6.79
N PRO A 37 21.46 -29.79 -7.68
CA PRO A 37 22.19 -29.05 -8.70
C PRO A 37 21.22 -28.28 -9.60
N PRO A 38 21.58 -27.08 -10.08
CA PRO A 38 20.74 -26.30 -10.97
C PRO A 38 20.46 -27.10 -12.25
N GLN A 39 19.18 -27.25 -12.57
CA GLN A 39 18.75 -27.89 -13.82
C GLN A 39 19.13 -26.98 -15.01
N PRO A 40 19.55 -27.55 -16.15
CA PRO A 40 19.81 -26.77 -17.35
C PRO A 40 18.52 -26.08 -17.82
N PRO A 41 18.60 -24.81 -18.28
CA PRO A 41 17.43 -24.08 -18.74
C PRO A 41 16.80 -24.77 -19.95
N SER A 42 15.49 -24.92 -19.92
CA SER A 42 14.67 -25.41 -21.03
C SER A 42 14.86 -24.50 -22.25
N PRO A 43 15.09 -25.05 -23.46
CA PRO A 43 15.28 -24.25 -24.65
C PRO A 43 13.93 -23.59 -25.02
N GLY A 44 13.85 -22.26 -24.87
CA GLY A 44 12.68 -21.49 -25.27
C GLY A 44 12.27 -20.37 -24.32
N THR A 45 12.88 -20.24 -23.14
CA THR A 45 12.69 -19.05 -22.30
C THR A 45 13.76 -18.03 -22.66
N THR A 46 13.37 -16.97 -23.34
CA THR A 46 14.26 -15.82 -23.53
C THR A 46 14.31 -15.03 -22.23
N GLU A 47 15.39 -14.30 -21.98
CA GLU A 47 15.58 -13.44 -20.80
C GLU A 47 14.49 -12.35 -20.65
N HIS A 48 13.60 -12.21 -21.63
CA HIS A 48 12.47 -11.26 -21.64
C HIS A 48 11.11 -11.90 -21.30
N ASP A 49 11.01 -13.23 -21.19
CA ASP A 49 9.75 -13.93 -20.86
C ASP A 49 9.45 -14.01 -19.35
N ALA A 50 10.37 -13.55 -18.51
CA ALA A 50 10.22 -13.59 -17.05
C ALA A 50 9.48 -12.37 -16.47
N VAL A 51 8.61 -11.72 -17.25
CA VAL A 51 7.74 -10.67 -16.71
C VAL A 51 6.56 -11.35 -16.01
N ASN A 52 6.62 -11.40 -14.68
CA ASN A 52 5.59 -11.98 -13.83
C ASN A 52 4.21 -11.41 -14.23
N GLN A 53 3.22 -12.26 -14.52
CA GLN A 53 1.87 -11.83 -14.94
C GLN A 53 1.19 -10.85 -13.96
N ARG A 54 1.67 -10.76 -12.72
CA ARG A 54 1.26 -9.71 -11.77
C ARG A 54 1.65 -8.28 -12.18
N PHE A 55 2.65 -8.11 -13.05
CA PHE A 55 3.05 -6.82 -13.64
C PHE A 55 2.24 -6.45 -14.87
N LEU A 56 1.38 -7.35 -15.38
CA LEU A 56 0.41 -7.09 -16.44
C LEU A 56 -0.95 -6.63 -15.85
N GLU A 57 -0.95 -6.01 -14.67
CA GLU A 57 -2.09 -5.17 -14.27
C GLU A 57 -2.18 -4.05 -15.30
N ARG A 58 -3.07 -4.26 -16.27
CA ARG A 58 -3.48 -3.26 -17.24
C ARG A 58 -4.12 -2.14 -16.42
N LEU A 59 -3.29 -1.15 -16.05
CA LEU A 59 -3.74 0.10 -15.47
C LEU A 59 -4.60 0.75 -16.54
N GLU A 60 -5.89 0.45 -16.53
CA GLU A 60 -6.87 1.25 -17.26
C GLU A 60 -6.63 2.70 -16.84
N PRO A 61 -6.45 3.63 -17.79
CA PRO A 61 -6.19 5.03 -17.47
C PRO A 61 -7.27 5.52 -16.51
N GLU A 62 -6.86 6.11 -15.37
CA GLU A 62 -7.82 6.67 -14.41
C GLU A 62 -8.64 7.75 -15.14
N GLN A 63 -9.90 7.46 -15.45
CA GLN A 63 -10.78 8.43 -16.08
C GLN A 63 -11.36 9.40 -15.04
N ALA A 64 -11.41 10.67 -15.41
CA ALA A 64 -12.06 11.72 -14.67
C ALA A 64 -13.22 12.33 -15.46
N GLN A 65 -14.28 12.73 -14.77
CA GLN A 65 -15.42 13.45 -15.32
C GLN A 65 -15.39 14.90 -14.87
N CYS A 66 -15.28 15.83 -15.80
CA CYS A 66 -15.37 17.24 -15.52
C CYS A 66 -16.81 17.63 -15.16
N LEU A 67 -17.01 18.25 -13.98
CA LEU A 67 -18.32 18.71 -13.54
C LEU A 67 -18.69 20.08 -14.13
N SER A 68 -17.75 20.72 -14.83
CA SER A 68 -17.98 22.03 -15.42
C SER A 68 -18.54 21.97 -16.84
N CYS A 69 -18.11 20.99 -17.64
CA CYS A 69 -18.58 20.77 -19.01
C CYS A 69 -19.26 19.40 -19.21
N GLY A 70 -19.18 18.48 -18.24
CA GLY A 70 -19.72 17.12 -18.34
C GLY A 70 -18.84 16.13 -19.09
N GLY A 71 -17.78 16.59 -19.77
CA GLY A 71 -16.86 15.74 -20.53
C GLY A 71 -15.98 14.86 -19.65
N THR A 72 -15.57 13.72 -20.19
CA THR A 72 -14.58 12.83 -19.56
C THR A 72 -13.20 13.04 -20.14
N PHE A 73 -12.16 12.81 -19.35
CA PHE A 73 -10.77 12.93 -19.75
C PHE A 73 -9.88 11.96 -18.96
N SER A 74 -8.70 11.65 -19.49
CA SER A 74 -7.69 10.84 -18.80
C SER A 74 -7.03 11.63 -17.68
N LYS A 75 -6.77 10.98 -16.55
CA LYS A 75 -6.16 11.58 -15.35
C LYS A 75 -4.95 10.77 -14.89
N GLU A 76 -4.13 10.32 -15.82
CA GLU A 76 -2.84 9.68 -15.51
C GLU A 76 -1.86 10.69 -14.91
N THR A 77 -1.93 11.95 -15.38
CA THR A 77 -1.06 13.03 -14.92
C THR A 77 -1.83 14.33 -14.71
N ILE A 78 -1.27 15.24 -13.91
CA ILE A 78 -1.81 16.59 -13.75
C ILE A 78 -1.81 17.38 -15.06
N ALA A 79 -0.90 17.07 -15.99
CA ALA A 79 -0.83 17.73 -17.29
C ALA A 79 -2.08 17.49 -18.14
N GLU A 80 -2.73 16.33 -18.01
CA GLU A 80 -3.99 16.03 -18.70
C GLU A 80 -5.15 16.84 -18.12
N VAL A 81 -5.17 17.02 -16.80
CA VAL A 81 -6.14 17.91 -16.13
C VAL A 81 -5.96 19.34 -16.65
N ILE A 82 -4.72 19.85 -16.66
CA ILE A 82 -4.40 21.19 -17.14
C ILE A 82 -4.82 21.36 -18.61
N ARG A 83 -4.48 20.39 -19.45
CA ARG A 83 -4.83 20.38 -20.88
C ARG A 83 -6.34 20.41 -21.09
N HIS A 84 -7.09 19.58 -20.36
CA HIS A 84 -8.55 19.57 -20.43
C HIS A 84 -9.15 20.95 -20.16
N TYR A 85 -8.67 21.64 -19.11
CA TYR A 85 -9.15 22.98 -18.76
C TYR A 85 -8.60 24.10 -19.64
N ALA A 86 -7.61 23.83 -20.49
CA ALA A 86 -7.07 24.79 -21.45
C ALA A 86 -7.72 24.66 -22.84
N ASP A 87 -8.09 23.45 -23.26
CA ASP A 87 -8.52 23.17 -24.63
C ASP A 87 -10.01 23.49 -24.88
N ALA A 88 -10.83 23.47 -23.83
CA ALA A 88 -12.28 23.61 -23.93
C ALA A 88 -12.81 24.70 -22.98
N PRO A 89 -13.90 25.40 -23.35
CA PRO A 89 -14.57 26.31 -22.43
C PRO A 89 -15.39 25.54 -21.39
N HIS A 90 -15.29 25.98 -20.14
CA HIS A 90 -16.00 25.40 -18.99
C HIS A 90 -17.04 26.39 -18.46
N PRO A 91 -18.34 26.22 -18.78
CA PRO A 91 -19.38 27.20 -18.47
C PRO A 91 -19.69 27.31 -16.98
N GLN A 92 -19.57 26.20 -16.24
CA GLN A 92 -19.83 26.18 -14.80
C GLN A 92 -18.52 26.22 -14.01
N PHE A 93 -18.43 27.16 -13.06
CA PHE A 93 -17.38 27.17 -12.05
C PHE A 93 -18.00 27.02 -10.67
N TYR A 94 -17.27 26.38 -9.75
CA TYR A 94 -17.77 26.04 -8.42
C TYR A 94 -17.62 27.20 -7.44
N SER A 95 -16.44 27.81 -7.43
CA SER A 95 -16.10 28.91 -6.53
C SER A 95 -15.01 29.78 -7.15
N ALA A 96 -14.77 30.94 -6.55
CA ALA A 96 -13.61 31.76 -6.86
C ALA A 96 -12.39 31.30 -6.03
N CYS A 97 -11.20 31.40 -6.63
CA CYS A 97 -9.94 31.20 -5.95
C CYS A 97 -9.74 32.35 -4.94
N LEU A 98 -9.44 32.00 -3.70
CA LEU A 98 -9.25 32.98 -2.62
C LEU A 98 -8.01 33.87 -2.82
N TYR A 99 -7.07 33.46 -3.67
CA TYR A 99 -5.80 34.17 -3.90
C TYR A 99 -5.88 35.14 -5.07
N CYS A 100 -6.35 34.69 -6.24
CA CYS A 100 -6.37 35.50 -7.46
C CYS A 100 -7.77 35.88 -7.94
N GLY A 101 -8.84 35.40 -7.28
CA GLY A 101 -10.22 35.60 -7.73
C GLY A 101 -10.61 34.80 -8.98
N GLY A 102 -9.73 33.93 -9.48
CA GLY A 102 -9.95 33.11 -10.66
C GLY A 102 -11.01 32.03 -10.49
N LYS A 103 -11.47 31.44 -11.59
CA LYS A 103 -12.50 30.39 -11.56
C LYS A 103 -11.91 29.06 -11.10
N CYS A 104 -12.51 28.44 -10.08
CA CYS A 104 -12.19 27.07 -9.66
C CYS A 104 -13.21 26.09 -10.22
N HIS A 105 -12.70 24.99 -10.78
CA HIS A 105 -13.50 23.94 -11.39
C HIS A 105 -13.44 22.65 -10.58
N ARG A 106 -14.37 21.74 -10.82
CA ARG A 106 -14.40 20.44 -10.17
C ARG A 106 -14.45 19.32 -11.20
N TYR A 107 -13.84 18.20 -10.84
CA TYR A 107 -13.95 16.96 -11.58
C TYR A 107 -14.14 15.79 -10.60
N ARG A 108 -14.78 14.72 -11.06
CA ARG A 108 -14.96 13.48 -10.31
C ARG A 108 -13.98 12.45 -10.85
N ASP A 109 -13.26 11.77 -9.98
CA ASP A 109 -12.40 10.64 -10.29
C ASP A 109 -12.75 9.43 -9.41
N GLY A 110 -11.99 8.34 -9.51
CA GLY A 110 -12.17 7.16 -8.67
C GLY A 110 -12.00 7.39 -7.17
N LYS A 111 -11.45 8.54 -6.75
CA LYS A 111 -11.18 8.90 -5.36
C LYS A 111 -12.22 9.88 -4.79
N GLY A 112 -13.06 10.47 -5.64
CA GLY A 112 -14.15 11.36 -5.23
C GLY A 112 -14.22 12.62 -6.08
N ILE A 113 -14.59 13.73 -5.44
CA ILE A 113 -14.66 15.05 -6.11
C ILE A 113 -13.38 15.82 -5.80
N GLN A 114 -12.68 16.22 -6.86
CA GLN A 114 -11.47 17.02 -6.81
C GLN A 114 -11.76 18.45 -7.27
N VAL A 115 -10.95 19.40 -6.80
CA VAL A 115 -10.98 20.81 -7.21
C VAL A 115 -9.72 21.10 -8.01
N TYR A 116 -9.87 21.78 -9.14
CA TYR A 116 -8.79 22.25 -9.97
C TYR A 116 -8.91 23.75 -10.22
N HIS A 117 -7.77 24.44 -10.15
CA HIS A 117 -7.63 25.84 -10.49
C HIS A 117 -6.18 26.14 -10.85
N ASP A 118 -5.97 26.95 -11.88
CA ASP A 118 -4.65 27.46 -12.27
C ASP A 118 -4.57 28.97 -12.00
N CYS A 119 -3.90 29.32 -10.89
CA CYS A 119 -3.69 30.71 -10.51
C CYS A 119 -2.91 31.49 -11.58
N TYR A 120 -1.88 30.87 -12.17
CA TYR A 120 -0.99 31.52 -13.12
C TYR A 120 -1.74 31.91 -14.40
N ARG A 121 -2.56 31.02 -14.93
CA ARG A 121 -3.39 31.31 -16.10
C ARG A 121 -4.44 32.37 -15.81
N SER A 122 -5.07 32.31 -14.62
CA SER A 122 -6.05 33.31 -14.22
C SER A 122 -5.46 34.71 -14.02
N THR A 123 -4.28 34.84 -13.41
CA THR A 123 -3.62 36.15 -13.22
C THR A 123 -3.17 36.75 -14.54
N ASN A 124 -2.77 35.91 -15.49
CA ASN A 124 -2.35 36.33 -16.83
C ASN A 124 -3.51 36.47 -17.83
N LYS A 125 -4.76 36.28 -17.38
CA LYS A 125 -5.98 36.36 -18.21
C LYS A 125 -5.94 35.43 -19.44
N LEU A 126 -5.29 34.28 -19.31
CA LEU A 126 -5.18 33.28 -20.38
C LEU A 126 -6.45 32.43 -20.56
N ASP A 127 -7.38 32.51 -19.60
CA ASP A 127 -8.66 31.79 -19.60
C ASP A 127 -9.87 32.71 -19.95
N GLN A 128 -9.62 33.88 -20.57
CA GLN A 128 -10.66 34.83 -20.99
C GLN A 128 -11.29 34.47 -22.34
#